data_AF-A0A7V5WM46-F1
#
_entry.id   AF-A0A7V5WM46-F1
#
_cell.length_a   1.000
_cell.length_b   1.000
_cell.length_c   1.000
_cell.angle_alpha   90.00
_cell.angle_beta   90.00
_cell.angle_gamma   90.00
#
_symmetry.space_group_name_H-M   'P 1'
#
loop_
_entity.id
_entity.type
_entity.pdbx_description
1 polymer ?
#
loop_
_entity_poly.entity_id
_entity_poly.type
_entity_poly.pdbx_seq_one_letter_code
_entity_poly.pdbx_strand_id
1 'polypeptide(L)' 'MSDLWQYLVADFPQEAIEWRIVKLSEDNSQAMVRPQLYYQAVVDRLNGIGLRAWSNRFIAIADRAIIAEIEIAK' A
#
# COMPACT_ATOMS: atom_id res chain seq x y z
N MET A 1 0.85 23.24 -0.03
CA MET A 1 1.35 21.87 -0.18
C MET A 1 1.50 21.63 -1.68
N SER A 2 2.68 21.21 -2.19
CA SER A 2 2.91 21.12 -3.65
C SER A 2 1.93 20.16 -4.33
N ASP A 3 1.65 20.38 -5.61
CA ASP A 3 0.73 19.56 -6.42
C ASP A 3 1.06 18.05 -6.36
N LEU A 4 2.36 17.73 -6.27
CA LEU A 4 2.87 16.39 -6.03
C LEU A 4 2.28 15.73 -4.77
N TRP A 5 2.36 16.42 -3.63
CA TRP A 5 1.88 15.86 -2.36
C TRP A 5 0.37 15.73 -2.36
N GLN A 6 -0.35 16.70 -2.96
CA GLN A 6 -1.80 16.61 -3.11
C GLN A 6 -2.22 15.38 -3.91
N TYR A 7 -1.50 15.06 -4.99
CA TYR A 7 -1.72 13.85 -5.79
C TYR A 7 -1.45 12.56 -4.99
N LEU A 8 -0.35 12.51 -4.23
CA LEU A 8 0.04 11.32 -3.47
C LEU A 8 -0.89 11.03 -2.28
N VAL A 9 -1.41 12.07 -1.61
CA VAL A 9 -2.34 11.91 -0.49
C VAL A 9 -3.80 11.79 -0.91
N ALA A 10 -4.11 11.95 -2.20
CA ALA A 10 -5.46 11.79 -2.69
C ALA A 10 -5.98 10.37 -2.39
N ASP A 11 -7.25 10.28 -2.04
CA ASP A 11 -7.89 9.00 -1.74
C ASP A 11 -7.77 8.02 -2.92
N PHE A 12 -7.68 6.74 -2.61
CA PHE A 12 -7.79 5.69 -3.62
C PHE A 12 -9.25 5.46 -3.96
N PRO A 13 -9.58 5.19 -5.23
CA PRO A 13 -10.94 4.84 -5.62
C PRO A 13 -11.32 3.49 -4.99
N GLN A 14 -12.62 3.24 -4.79
CA GLN A 14 -13.09 2.05 -4.07
C GLN A 14 -12.66 0.75 -4.76
N GLU A 15 -12.54 0.76 -6.09
CA GLU A 15 -12.10 -0.36 -6.92
C GLU A 15 -10.63 -0.74 -6.67
N ALA A 16 -9.84 0.14 -6.05
CA ALA A 16 -8.47 -0.13 -5.65
C ALA A 16 -8.36 -0.89 -4.31
N ILE A 17 -9.49 -1.11 -3.62
CA ILE A 17 -9.54 -1.77 -2.32
C ILE A 17 -9.93 -3.24 -2.48
N GLU A 18 -9.08 -4.12 -1.97
CA GLU A 18 -9.31 -5.56 -1.81
C GLU A 18 -9.69 -5.85 -0.35
N TRP A 19 -10.68 -6.73 -0.15
CA TRP A 19 -11.06 -7.20 1.19
C TRP A 19 -10.45 -8.57 1.44
N ARG A 20 -9.49 -8.66 2.36
CA ARG A 20 -8.82 -9.92 2.70
C ARG A 20 -9.38 -10.51 3.98
N ILE A 21 -9.69 -11.79 3.94
CA ILE A 21 -10.05 -12.57 5.13
C ILE A 21 -8.81 -12.67 6.02
N VAL A 22 -8.95 -12.25 7.27
CA VAL A 22 -7.89 -12.34 8.30
C VAL A 22 -8.15 -13.44 9.30
N LYS A 23 -9.41 -13.83 9.49
CA LYS A 23 -9.81 -14.90 10.39
C LYS A 23 -11.17 -15.45 9.97
N LEU A 24 -11.34 -16.76 10.07
CA LEU A 24 -12.62 -17.44 9.94
C LEU A 24 -13.11 -17.89 11.33
N SER A 25 -14.42 -17.96 11.52
CA SER A 25 -15.02 -18.68 12.65
C SER A 25 -14.76 -20.18 12.54
N GLU A 26 -14.86 -20.92 13.65
CA GLU A 26 -14.58 -22.36 13.68
C GLU A 26 -15.51 -23.17 12.74
N ASP A 27 -16.74 -22.70 12.57
CA ASP A 27 -17.76 -23.28 11.70
C ASP A 27 -17.73 -22.73 10.26
N ASN A 28 -16.78 -21.83 9.95
CA ASN A 28 -16.65 -21.10 8.68
C ASN A 28 -17.88 -20.26 8.26
N SER A 29 -18.83 -20.00 9.18
CA SER A 29 -20.03 -19.20 8.85
C SER A 29 -19.75 -17.70 8.80
N GLN A 30 -18.66 -17.24 9.42
CA GLN A 30 -18.28 -15.83 9.50
C GLN A 30 -16.81 -15.63 9.17
N ALA A 31 -16.52 -14.50 8.53
CA ALA A 31 -15.17 -14.07 8.23
C ALA A 31 -14.94 -12.65 8.77
N MET A 32 -13.86 -12.48 9.51
CA MET A 32 -13.31 -11.15 9.77
C MET A 32 -12.46 -10.77 8.55
N VAL A 33 -12.74 -9.60 7.98
CA VAL A 33 -12.03 -9.06 6.82
C VAL A 33 -11.34 -7.75 7.17
N ARG A 34 -10.26 -7.45 6.47
CA ARG A 34 -9.62 -6.13 6.50
C ARG A 34 -9.56 -5.54 5.09
N PRO A 35 -9.71 -4.21 4.93
CA PRO A 35 -9.42 -3.56 3.67
C PRO A 35 -7.91 -3.51 3.46
N GLN A 36 -7.49 -3.68 2.21
CA GLN A 36 -6.11 -3.53 1.78
C GLN A 36 -6.10 -2.99 0.35
N LEU A 37 -5.16 -2.09 0.01
CA LEU A 37 -5.03 -1.62 -1.37
C LEU A 37 -4.41 -2.71 -2.25
N TYR A 38 -4.86 -2.79 -3.51
CA TYR A 38 -4.14 -3.54 -4.52
C TYR A 38 -2.74 -2.96 -4.70
N TYR A 39 -1.74 -3.84 -4.70
CA TYR A 39 -0.35 -3.48 -4.91
C TYR A 39 -0.17 -2.63 -6.19
N GLN A 40 -0.81 -3.04 -7.29
CA GLN A 40 -0.70 -2.35 -8.57
C GLN A 40 -1.22 -0.90 -8.50
N ALA A 41 -2.31 -0.65 -7.75
CA ALA A 41 -2.84 0.70 -7.61
C ALA A 41 -1.85 1.65 -6.90
N VAL A 42 -1.15 1.15 -5.88
CA VAL A 42 -0.09 1.92 -5.18
C VAL A 42 1.08 2.19 -6.12
N VAL A 43 1.54 1.17 -6.86
CA VAL A 43 2.63 1.29 -7.83
C VAL A 43 2.28 2.27 -8.95
N ASP A 44 1.06 2.21 -9.48
CA ASP A 44 0.62 3.11 -10.55
C ASP A 44 0.58 4.57 -10.07
N ARG A 45 0.13 4.82 -8.83
CA ARG A 45 0.17 6.15 -8.22
C ARG A 45 1.61 6.65 -8.06
N LEU A 46 2.51 5.83 -7.55
CA LEU A 46 3.92 6.21 -7.43
C LEU A 46 4.58 6.40 -8.80
N ASN A 47 4.22 5.61 -9.81
CA ASN A 47 4.71 5.78 -11.17
C ASN A 47 4.15 7.04 -11.85
N GLY A 48 2.98 7.52 -11.42
CA GLY A 48 2.38 8.78 -11.89
C GLY A 48 3.22 10.02 -11.59
N ILE A 49 4.12 9.95 -10.61
CA ILE A 49 5.08 11.03 -10.31
C ILE A 49 6.40 10.88 -11.08
N GLY A 50 6.56 9.79 -11.83
CA GLY A 50 7.73 9.46 -12.66
C GLY A 50 8.38 8.14 -12.27
N LEU A 51 8.71 7.29 -13.25
CA LEU A 51 9.28 5.95 -13.04
C LEU A 51 10.63 5.91 -12.30
N ARG A 52 11.34 7.04 -12.24
CA ARG A 52 12.60 7.21 -11.52
C ARG A 52 12.51 8.26 -10.41
N ALA A 53 11.31 8.77 -10.15
CA ALA A 53 11.04 9.77 -9.14
C ALA A 53 10.79 9.16 -7.76
N TRP A 54 10.78 7.83 -7.66
CA TRP A 54 10.68 7.13 -6.40
C TRP A 54 11.51 5.85 -6.41
N SER A 55 11.84 5.38 -5.22
CA SER A 55 12.45 4.07 -5.01
C SER A 55 11.95 3.48 -3.71
N ASN A 56 12.10 2.16 -3.56
CA ASN A 56 11.92 1.50 -2.29
C ASN A 56 13.10 0.61 -1.94
N ARG A 57 13.33 0.44 -0.65
CA ARG A 57 14.29 -0.54 -0.14
C ARG A 57 13.71 -1.28 1.05
N PHE A 58 14.06 -2.54 1.16
CA PHE A 58 13.66 -3.39 2.29
C PHE A 58 14.81 -3.47 3.27
N ILE A 59 14.55 -3.12 4.51
CA ILE A 59 15.51 -3.16 5.61
C ILE A 59 15.02 -4.19 6.61
N ALA A 60 15.83 -5.23 6.84
CA ALA A 60 15.58 -6.14 7.94
C ALA A 60 15.85 -5.41 9.26
N ILE A 61 14.85 -5.40 10.13
CA ILE A 61 15.02 -4.98 11.51
C ILE A 61 15.07 -6.23 12.41
N ALA A 62 15.55 -6.07 13.65
CA ALA A 62 15.62 -7.16 14.61
C ALA A 62 14.26 -7.88 14.75
N ASP A 63 14.29 -9.14 15.17
CA ASP A 63 13.09 -9.96 15.45
C ASP A 63 12.18 -10.24 14.23
N ARG A 64 12.78 -10.63 13.10
CA ARG A 64 12.09 -11.15 11.90
C ARG A 64 11.11 -10.15 11.23
N ALA A 65 11.29 -8.86 11.46
CA ALA A 65 10.52 -7.83 10.79
C ALA A 65 11.31 -7.19 9.63
N ILE A 66 10.59 -6.76 8.60
CA ILE A 66 11.15 -6.05 7.44
C ILE A 66 10.39 -4.73 7.31
N ILE A 67 11.12 -3.63 7.24
CA ILE A 67 10.57 -2.32 6.91
C ILE A 67 10.75 -2.09 5.42
N ALA A 68 9.70 -1.60 4.75
CA ALA A 68 9.80 -1.04 3.41
C ALA A 68 9.90 0.48 3.52
N GLU A 69 11.06 1.03 3.20
CA GLU A 69 11.24 2.48 3.09
C GLU A 69 10.93 2.91 1.65
N ILE A 70 10.18 4.00 1.50
CA ILE A 70 9.88 4.62 0.20
C ILE A 70 10.53 6.00 0.19
N GLU A 71 11.36 6.24 -0.82
CA GLU A 71 12.01 7.53 -1.06
C GLU A 71 11.40 8.17 -2.30
N ILE A 72 11.09 9.47 -2.22
CA ILE A 72 10.61 10.27 -3.34
C ILE A 72 11.72 11.27 -3.69
N ALA A 73 12.23 11.17 -4.92
CA ALA A 73 13.23 12.09 -5.45
C ALA A 73 12.65 13.50 -5.53
N LYS A 74 13.41 14.49 -5.05
CA LYS A 74 13.03 15.90 -5.09
C LYS A 74 13.19 16.51 -6.48
#